data_AF-A0A932J0Q3-F1
#
_entry.id   AF-A0A932J0Q3-F1
#
_cell.length_a   1.000
_cell.length_b   1.000
_cell.length_c   1.000
_cell.angle_alpha   90.00
_cell.angle_beta   90.00
_cell.angle_gamma   90.00
#
_symmetry.space_group_name_H-M   'P 1'
#
loop_
_entity.id
_entity.type
_entity.pdbx_description
1 polymer ?
#
loop_
_entity_poly.entity_id
_entity_poly.type
_entity_poly.pdbx_seq_one_letter_code
_entity_poly.pdbx_strand_id
1 'polypeptide(L)'
;MKLALQQARNLHLAAQGVFRPPRKARSADDVLAAIKNMGVLQIDTISVVARSPYLVLWSRIGDYPQVWLEDLLAQGKLFEYWSHEACFIPIEDFVYYR
;
A
#
# COMPACT_ATOMS: atom_id res chain seq x y z
N MET A 1 -8.38 13.24 -24.56
CA MET A 1 -8.98 13.76 -23.31
C MET A 1 -7.97 14.71 -22.66
N LYS A 2 -8.36 15.93 -22.26
CA LYS A 2 -7.48 16.87 -21.51
C LYS A 2 -8.06 17.06 -20.10
N LEU A 3 -7.20 17.01 -19.07
CA LEU A 3 -7.57 17.24 -17.67
C LEU A 3 -7.03 18.61 -17.20
N ALA A 4 -7.82 19.35 -16.45
CA ALA A 4 -7.34 20.51 -15.70
C ALA A 4 -6.41 20.05 -14.56
N LEU A 5 -5.47 20.90 -14.14
CA LEU A 5 -4.48 20.57 -13.10
C LEU A 5 -5.13 20.05 -11.80
N GLN A 6 -6.23 20.66 -11.36
CA GLN A 6 -6.94 20.22 -10.16
C GLN A 6 -7.54 18.83 -10.32
N GLN A 7 -8.03 18.49 -11.52
CA GLN A 7 -8.57 17.16 -11.80
C GLN A 7 -7.47 16.11 -11.77
N ALA A 8 -6.30 16.40 -12.35
CA ALA A 8 -5.14 15.51 -12.30
C ALA A 8 -4.66 15.25 -10.86
N ARG A 9 -4.59 16.30 -10.02
CA ARG A 9 -4.23 16.18 -8.60
C ARG A 9 -5.23 15.31 -7.83
N ASN A 10 -6.52 15.59 -7.98
CA ASN A 10 -7.57 14.82 -7.32
C ASN A 10 -7.56 13.35 -7.77
N LEU A 11 -7.34 13.10 -9.06
CA LEU A 11 -7.23 11.75 -9.61
C LEU A 11 -6.03 11.02 -9.01
N HIS A 12 -4.87 11.68 -8.89
CA HIS A 12 -3.69 11.08 -8.28
C HIS A 12 -3.92 10.74 -6.80
N LEU A 13 -4.49 11.65 -6.01
CA LEU A 13 -4.83 11.38 -4.61
C LEU A 13 -5.84 10.24 -4.48
N ALA A 14 -6.80 10.14 -5.41
CA ALA A 14 -7.79 9.07 -5.41
C ALA A 14 -7.15 7.72 -5.74
N ALA A 15 -6.29 7.67 -6.77
CA ALA A 15 -5.53 6.48 -7.13
C ALA A 15 -4.61 6.02 -5.99
N GLN A 16 -4.05 6.93 -5.20
CA GLN A 16 -3.21 6.62 -4.05
C GLN A 16 -4.00 6.23 -2.77
N GLY A 17 -5.34 6.33 -2.80
CA GLY A 17 -6.19 6.01 -1.65
C GLY A 17 -6.23 7.06 -0.55
N VAL A 18 -5.80 8.30 -0.83
CA VAL A 18 -5.68 9.40 0.16
C VAL A 18 -6.57 10.61 -0.15
N PHE A 19 -7.46 10.51 -1.14
CA PHE A 19 -8.40 11.57 -1.48
C PHE A 19 -9.52 11.77 -0.44
N ARG A 20 -9.82 10.72 0.33
CA ARG A 20 -10.82 10.75 1.41
C ARG A 20 -10.14 10.42 2.73
N PRO A 21 -10.67 10.90 3.87
CA PRO A 21 -10.19 10.47 5.17
C PRO A 21 -10.20 8.94 5.28
N PRO A 22 -9.16 8.34 5.88
CA PRO A 22 -9.10 6.90 6.06
C PRO A 22 -10.23 6.44 6.98
N ARG A 23 -10.68 5.20 6.76
CA ARG A 23 -11.64 4.51 7.64
C ARG A 23 -10.91 3.39 8.35
N LYS A 24 -11.24 3.14 9.61
CA LYS A 24 -10.66 2.04 10.39
C LYS A 24 -10.79 0.71 9.63
N ALA A 25 -9.66 0.06 9.40
CA ALA A 25 -9.58 -1.26 8.79
C ALA A 25 -10.34 -2.29 9.64
N ARG A 26 -10.98 -3.25 8.99
CA ARG A 26 -11.80 -4.29 9.63
C ARG A 26 -11.13 -5.66 9.54
N SER A 27 -10.25 -5.86 8.57
CA SER A 27 -9.57 -7.14 8.34
C SER A 27 -8.23 -6.95 7.62
N ALA A 28 -7.41 -8.01 7.61
CA ALA A 28 -6.18 -8.05 6.82
C ALA A 28 -6.43 -7.81 5.32
N ASP A 29 -7.62 -8.15 4.80
CA ASP A 29 -7.97 -7.90 3.40
C ASP A 29 -7.99 -6.40 3.06
N ASP A 30 -8.23 -5.51 4.03
CA ASP A 30 -8.14 -4.05 3.82
C ASP A 30 -6.68 -3.60 3.59
N VAL A 31 -5.71 -4.26 4.26
CA VAL A 31 -4.26 -4.04 4.02
C VAL A 31 -3.91 -4.48 2.61
N LEU A 32 -4.32 -5.71 2.22
CA LEU A 32 -4.07 -6.23 0.89
C LEU A 32 -4.71 -5.34 -0.19
N ALA A 33 -5.95 -4.89 0.00
CA ALA A 33 -6.64 -4.00 -0.91
C ALA A 33 -5.93 -2.64 -1.05
N ALA A 34 -5.40 -2.08 0.04
CA ALA A 34 -4.63 -0.84 -0.01
C ALA A 34 -3.34 -1.00 -0.81
N ILE A 35 -2.61 -2.10 -0.63
CA ILE A 35 -1.38 -2.40 -1.39
C ILE A 35 -1.72 -2.58 -2.87
N LYS A 36 -2.75 -3.37 -3.21
CA LYS A 36 -3.21 -3.54 -4.59
C LYS A 36 -3.59 -2.21 -5.26
N ASN A 37 -4.26 -1.33 -4.52
CA ASN A 37 -4.63 -0.01 -5.04
C ASN A 37 -3.41 0.88 -5.33
N MET A 38 -2.32 0.77 -4.54
CA MET A 38 -1.06 1.47 -4.80
C MET A 38 -0.17 0.75 -5.84
N GLY A 39 -0.38 -0.56 -6.05
CA GLY A 39 0.47 -1.44 -6.85
C GLY A 39 1.60 -2.08 -6.02
N VAL A 40 2.36 -1.27 -5.29
CA VAL A 40 3.45 -1.74 -4.42
C VAL A 40 3.49 -0.97 -3.10
N LEU A 41 4.07 -1.57 -2.07
CA LEU A 41 4.37 -0.92 -0.79
C LEU A 41 5.87 -0.99 -0.50
N GLN A 42 6.56 0.13 -0.60
CA GLN A 42 8.00 0.20 -0.36
C GLN A 42 8.37 -0.21 1.07
N ILE A 43 9.41 -1.03 1.19
CA ILE A 43 10.08 -1.42 2.42
C ILE A 43 11.18 -0.40 2.71
N ASP A 44 11.16 0.17 3.92
CA ASP A 44 12.16 1.14 4.37
C ASP A 44 12.62 0.77 5.78
N THR A 45 13.92 0.94 6.03
CA THR A 45 14.56 0.64 7.32
C THR A 45 14.53 1.80 8.30
N ILE A 46 14.22 3.03 7.86
CA ILE A 46 14.10 4.21 8.73
C ILE A 46 12.89 4.05 9.66
N SER A 47 13.11 4.23 10.97
CA SER A 47 12.10 3.94 12.00
C SER A 47 12.10 4.93 13.16
N VAL A 48 12.14 6.25 12.89
CA VAL A 48 12.13 7.28 13.95
C VAL A 48 10.81 7.26 14.75
N VAL A 49 9.68 7.03 14.08
CA VAL A 49 8.35 6.88 14.70
C VAL A 49 7.84 5.45 14.53
N ALA A 50 7.82 5.00 13.27
CA ALA A 50 7.58 3.63 12.85
C ALA A 50 8.24 3.45 11.47
N ARG A 51 8.39 2.22 11.00
CA ARG A 51 8.86 1.98 9.62
C ARG A 51 7.85 2.55 8.61
N SER A 52 8.36 3.06 7.49
CA SER A 52 7.56 3.69 6.42
C SER A 52 6.31 2.87 6.00
N PRO A 53 6.39 1.54 5.78
CA PRO A 53 5.24 0.73 5.37
C PRO A 53 4.02 0.91 6.30
N TYR A 54 4.26 0.99 7.61
CA TYR A 54 3.20 1.08 8.59
C TYR A 54 2.50 2.43 8.58
N LEU A 55 3.26 3.51 8.40
CA LEU A 55 2.73 4.87 8.29
C LEU A 55 1.95 5.08 6.99
N VAL A 56 2.47 4.53 5.88
CA VAL A 56 1.82 4.56 4.57
C VAL A 56 0.46 3.87 4.64
N LEU A 57 0.38 2.66 5.20
CA LEU A 57 -0.88 1.95 5.39
C LEU A 57 -1.82 2.73 6.32
N TRP A 58 -1.34 3.19 7.47
CA TRP A 58 -2.17 3.95 8.43
C TRP A 58 -2.85 5.17 7.79
N SER A 59 -2.14 5.92 6.93
CA SER A 59 -2.72 7.07 6.24
C SER A 59 -3.87 6.74 5.27
N ARG A 60 -4.03 5.47 4.88
CA ARG A 60 -5.01 4.99 3.88
C ARG A 60 -6.13 4.18 4.52
N ILE A 61 -5.82 3.38 5.52
CA ILE A 61 -6.76 2.45 6.18
C ILE A 61 -6.93 2.70 7.68
N GLY A 62 -6.40 3.80 8.20
CA GLY A 62 -6.55 4.20 9.59
C GLY A 62 -5.85 3.24 10.55
N ASP A 63 -6.34 3.16 11.78
CA ASP A 63 -5.82 2.24 12.79
C ASP A 63 -6.07 0.77 12.40
N TYR A 64 -5.03 -0.06 12.46
CA TYR A 64 -5.06 -1.48 12.12
C TYR A 64 -3.95 -2.25 12.85
N PRO A 65 -4.12 -3.56 13.12
CA PRO A 65 -3.05 -4.42 13.63
C PRO A 65 -1.92 -4.59 12.59
N GLN A 66 -0.71 -4.16 12.92
CA GLN A 66 0.45 -4.26 12.01
C GLN A 66 0.80 -5.70 11.62
N VAL A 67 0.51 -6.67 12.49
CA VAL A 67 0.69 -8.12 12.23
C VAL A 67 -0.01 -8.58 10.96
N TRP A 68 -1.09 -7.91 10.53
CA TRP A 68 -1.77 -8.26 9.29
C TRP A 68 -0.89 -8.15 8.05
N LEU A 69 0.08 -7.22 8.02
CA LEU A 69 1.03 -7.13 6.91
C LEU A 69 1.95 -8.36 6.88
N GLU A 70 2.46 -8.75 8.04
CA GLU A 70 3.34 -9.92 8.21
C GLU A 70 2.60 -11.22 7.88
N ASP A 71 1.35 -11.35 8.35
CA ASP A 71 0.48 -12.50 8.06
C ASP A 71 0.21 -12.65 6.56
N LEU A 72 -0.06 -11.54 5.85
CA LEU A 72 -0.29 -11.55 4.39
C LEU A 72 0.96 -12.01 3.63
N LEU A 73 2.15 -11.58 4.07
CA LEU A 73 3.41 -12.06 3.52
C LEU A 73 3.60 -13.55 3.79
N ALA A 74 3.43 -13.99 5.04
CA ALA A 74 3.60 -15.38 5.45
C ALA A 74 2.62 -16.34 4.75
N GLN A 75 1.40 -15.87 4.45
CA GLN A 75 0.39 -16.61 3.70
C GLN A 75 0.63 -16.61 2.18
N GLY A 76 1.67 -15.94 1.68
CA GLY A 76 1.97 -15.81 0.26
C GLY A 76 0.95 -14.97 -0.51
N LYS A 77 0.22 -14.08 0.17
CA LYS A 77 -0.63 -13.06 -0.49
C LYS A 77 0.19 -11.89 -1.01
N LEU A 78 1.34 -11.65 -0.39
CA LEU A 78 2.36 -10.71 -0.80
C LEU A 78 3.68 -11.43 -1.00
N PHE A 79 4.58 -10.85 -1.79
CA PHE A 79 5.98 -11.24 -1.85
C PHE A 79 6.88 -10.00 -1.76
N GLU A 80 8.12 -10.19 -1.33
CA GLU A 80 9.14 -9.15 -1.32
C GLU A 80 9.98 -9.21 -2.61
N TYR A 81 10.16 -8.06 -3.26
CA TYR A 81 10.99 -7.96 -4.47
C TYR A 81 11.51 -6.54 -4.68
N TRP A 82 12.55 -6.41 -5.52
CA TRP A 82 13.11 -5.13 -5.93
C TRP A 82 12.33 -4.55 -7.12
N SER A 83 11.32 -3.72 -6.85
CA SER A 83 10.54 -3.00 -7.86
C SER A 83 10.87 -1.51 -7.76
N HIS A 84 11.91 -1.07 -8.48
CA HIS A 84 12.64 0.20 -8.27
C HIS A 84 13.42 0.26 -6.95
N GLU A 85 12.81 -0.17 -5.85
CA GLU A 85 13.39 -0.38 -4.51
C GLU A 85 12.77 -1.64 -3.87
N ALA A 86 13.21 -2.05 -2.67
CA ALA A 86 12.58 -3.15 -1.93
C ALA A 86 11.09 -2.86 -1.64
N CYS A 87 10.19 -3.77 -2.01
CA CYS A 87 8.74 -3.60 -1.90
C CYS A 87 8.03 -4.88 -1.47
N PHE A 88 6.90 -4.74 -0.77
CA PHE A 88 5.83 -5.73 -0.73
C PHE A 88 4.95 -5.58 -1.97
N ILE A 89 4.69 -6.68 -2.67
CA ILE A 89 3.96 -6.71 -3.94
C ILE A 89 2.86 -7.79 -3.89
N PRO A 90 1.64 -7.54 -4.41
CA PRO A 90 0.60 -8.55 -4.51
C PRO A 90 1.06 -9.78 -5.29
N ILE A 91 0.80 -10.99 -4.77
CA ILE A 91 1.24 -12.24 -5.42
C ILE A 91 0.72 -12.42 -6.86
N GLU A 92 -0.42 -11.82 -7.18
CA GLU A 92 -0.98 -11.83 -8.53
C GLU A 92 -0.12 -11.11 -9.57
N ASP A 93 0.72 -10.15 -9.13
CA ASP A 93 1.62 -9.40 -9.99
C ASP A 93 2.97 -10.10 -10.20
N PHE A 94 3.20 -11.26 -9.56
CA PHE A 94 4.47 -11.99 -9.66
C PHE A 94 4.91 -12.29 -11.10
N VAL A 95 3.96 -12.42 -12.04
CA VAL A 95 4.26 -12.64 -13.46
C VAL A 95 5.01 -11.48 -14.12
N TYR A 96 4.87 -10.25 -13.59
CA TYR A 96 5.53 -9.06 -14.13
C TYR A 96 6.97 -8.86 -13.63
N TYR A 97 7.40 -9.61 -12.61
CA TYR A 97 8.67 -9.44 -11.90
C TYR A 97 9.63 -10.64 -12.07
N ARG A 98 9.51 -11.35 -13.20
CA ARG A 98 10.34 -12.52 -13.57
C ARG A 98 11.58 -12.15 -14.36
#